data_AF-N8WRS7-F1
#
_entry.id   AF-N8WRS7-F1
#
_cell.length_a   1.000
_cell.length_b   1.000
_cell.length_c   1.000
_cell.angle_alpha   90.00
_cell.angle_beta   90.00
_cell.angle_gamma   90.00
#
_symmetry.space_group_name_H-M   'P 1'
#
loop_
_entity.id
_entity.type
_entity.pdbx_description
1 polymer ?
#
loop_
_entity_poly.entity_id
_entity_poly.type
_entity_poly.pdbx_seq_one_letter_code
_entity_poly.pdbx_strand_id
1 'polypeptide(L)'
;MKNEQIKELALANGFQLKAQANGHDDLNPYVYDFAQALINAALDQAKAVYQQEAVTADDTHELDIQINHLKAGLVEEHCLSNSEEELLDILVAKSMKLGELYERMKWQEAKPKYMSSLSLTCEELKQAYEYGAPDDTAEQLETEMVIELCGTGHSGPGLYCWYSDYPDEGSILLGEGRPMPPTKNLANDPASAVVISPAKIHEWYQDQDEPENICYPKDLDALGDGCEHNDIMQVTRYKTATLENVTMFGVWTFKKIGDDIERDKFVLCDTEEQAIEKQQDYFDLLKG
;
A
#
# COMPACT_ATOMS: atom_id res chain seq x y z
N MET A 1 -12.95 7.82 7.39
CA MET A 1 -13.67 7.36 6.16
C MET A 1 -14.98 6.73 6.60
N LYS A 2 -16.08 6.89 5.85
CA LYS A 2 -17.40 6.33 6.21
C LYS A 2 -17.63 4.97 5.54
N ASN A 3 -18.51 4.14 6.10
CA ASN A 3 -18.84 2.80 5.58
C ASN A 3 -19.28 2.81 4.10
N GLU A 4 -20.00 3.84 3.66
CA GLU A 4 -20.40 4.00 2.25
C GLU A 4 -19.18 4.07 1.31
N GLN A 5 -18.14 4.81 1.71
CA GLN A 5 -16.91 4.95 0.92
C GLN A 5 -16.06 3.67 0.97
N ILE A 6 -16.04 2.99 2.12
CA ILE A 6 -15.39 1.67 2.27
C ILE A 6 -16.07 0.66 1.34
N LYS A 7 -17.40 0.71 1.25
CA LYS A 7 -18.20 -0.18 0.39
C LYS A 7 -17.89 0.04 -1.09
N GLU A 8 -17.88 1.28 -1.55
CA GLU A 8 -17.53 1.62 -2.94
C GLU A 8 -16.13 1.12 -3.32
N LEU A 9 -15.14 1.34 -2.43
CA LEU A 9 -13.77 0.90 -2.65
C LEU A 9 -13.62 -0.62 -2.66
N ALA A 10 -14.26 -1.31 -1.72
CA ALA A 10 -14.21 -2.76 -1.66
C ALA A 10 -14.82 -3.40 -2.92
N LEU A 11 -15.97 -2.89 -3.39
CA LEU A 11 -16.59 -3.35 -4.64
C LEU A 11 -15.69 -3.09 -5.86
N ALA A 12 -15.06 -1.92 -5.93
CA ALA A 12 -14.11 -1.59 -6.99
C ALA A 12 -12.85 -2.49 -6.99
N ASN A 13 -12.54 -3.13 -5.86
CA ASN A 13 -11.40 -4.03 -5.69
C ASN A 13 -11.82 -5.51 -5.58
N GLY A 14 -12.98 -5.87 -6.13
CA GLY A 14 -13.37 -7.27 -6.33
C GLY A 14 -14.11 -7.93 -5.17
N PHE A 15 -14.43 -7.21 -4.09
CA PHE A 15 -15.31 -7.74 -3.06
C PHE A 15 -16.75 -7.84 -3.58
N GLN A 16 -17.50 -8.82 -3.10
CA GLN A 16 -18.88 -9.07 -3.50
C GLN A 16 -19.84 -8.90 -2.33
N LEU A 17 -21.05 -8.44 -2.62
CA LEU A 17 -22.13 -8.37 -1.65
C LEU A 17 -22.63 -9.78 -1.36
N LYS A 18 -22.94 -10.05 -0.09
CA LYS A 18 -23.59 -11.28 0.37
C LYS A 18 -24.86 -10.94 1.12
N ALA A 19 -25.86 -11.81 1.02
CA ALA A 19 -27.10 -11.69 1.76
C ALA A 19 -26.80 -11.72 3.27
N GLN A 20 -27.19 -10.66 3.98
CA GLN A 20 -27.02 -10.55 5.42
C GLN A 20 -28.26 -11.08 6.16
N ALA A 21 -28.13 -11.30 7.47
CA ALA A 21 -29.24 -11.77 8.32
C ALA A 21 -30.46 -10.83 8.35
N ASN A 22 -30.28 -9.57 7.94
CA ASN A 22 -31.35 -8.58 7.79
C ASN A 22 -32.10 -8.67 6.44
N GLY A 23 -31.73 -9.62 5.57
CA GLY A 23 -32.34 -9.83 4.26
C GLY A 23 -31.87 -8.88 3.17
N HIS A 24 -30.88 -8.02 3.44
CA HIS A 24 -30.27 -7.12 2.47
C HIS A 24 -28.86 -7.59 2.06
N ASP A 25 -28.49 -7.30 0.83
CA ASP A 25 -27.16 -7.58 0.30
C ASP A 25 -26.17 -6.50 0.77
N ASP A 26 -25.15 -6.92 1.52
CA ASP A 26 -24.08 -6.04 1.98
C ASP A 26 -22.72 -6.75 1.97
N LEU A 27 -21.64 -5.99 2.10
CA LEU A 27 -20.34 -6.57 2.38
C LEU A 27 -20.36 -7.28 3.74
N ASN A 28 -19.51 -8.29 3.87
CA ASN A 28 -19.36 -8.98 5.15
C ASN A 28 -18.86 -7.99 6.22
N PRO A 29 -19.46 -7.95 7.43
CA PRO A 29 -19.07 -7.03 8.50
C PRO A 29 -17.56 -6.89 8.74
N TYR A 30 -16.80 -8.01 8.66
CA TYR A 30 -15.35 -7.98 8.88
C TYR A 30 -14.58 -7.09 7.90
N VAL A 31 -15.15 -6.80 6.71
CA VAL A 31 -14.52 -5.92 5.71
C VAL A 31 -14.49 -4.48 6.21
N TYR A 32 -15.55 -4.04 6.89
CA TYR A 32 -15.60 -2.71 7.50
C TYR A 32 -14.67 -2.62 8.71
N ASP A 33 -14.66 -3.66 9.55
CA ASP A 33 -13.78 -3.71 10.73
C ASP A 33 -12.30 -3.71 10.32
N PHE A 34 -11.95 -4.47 9.28
CA PHE A 34 -10.59 -4.51 8.74
C PHE A 34 -10.18 -3.18 8.11
N ALA A 35 -11.05 -2.57 7.28
CA ALA A 35 -10.78 -1.27 6.69
C ALA A 35 -10.59 -0.19 7.76
N GLN A 36 -11.40 -0.23 8.83
CA GLN A 36 -11.27 0.70 9.95
C GLN A 36 -9.97 0.46 10.74
N ALA A 37 -9.57 -0.79 10.92
CA ALA A 37 -8.29 -1.13 11.55
C ALA A 37 -7.09 -0.63 10.72
N LEU A 38 -7.12 -0.77 9.39
CA LEU A 38 -6.10 -0.22 8.50
C LEU A 38 -6.04 1.30 8.53
N ILE A 39 -7.20 1.96 8.53
CA ILE A 39 -7.27 3.43 8.67
C ILE A 39 -6.65 3.85 10.00
N ASN A 40 -6.98 3.18 11.10
CA ASN A 40 -6.43 3.49 12.41
C ASN A 40 -4.92 3.23 12.46
N ALA A 41 -4.43 2.15 11.87
CA ALA A 41 -2.99 1.86 11.80
C ALA A 41 -2.24 2.89 10.95
N ALA A 42 -2.82 3.36 9.84
CA ALA A 42 -2.25 4.43 9.02
C ALA A 42 -2.25 5.77 9.77
N LEU A 43 -3.29 6.06 10.54
CA LEU A 43 -3.35 7.23 11.42
C LEU A 43 -2.32 7.12 12.56
N ASP A 44 -2.11 5.95 13.13
CA ASP A 44 -1.13 5.72 14.19
C ASP A 44 0.32 5.79 13.66
N GLN A 45 0.58 5.30 12.45
CA GLN A 45 1.85 5.52 11.75
C GLN A 45 2.07 7.00 11.44
N ALA A 46 1.03 7.72 11.00
CA ALA A 46 1.11 9.17 10.82
C ALA A 46 1.40 9.89 12.15
N LYS A 47 0.81 9.46 13.26
CA LYS A 47 1.11 9.98 14.61
C LYS A 47 2.55 9.70 15.04
N ALA A 48 3.09 8.53 14.71
CA ALA A 48 4.46 8.13 15.07
C ALA A 48 5.55 8.95 14.36
N VAL A 49 5.29 9.44 13.14
CA VAL A 49 6.29 10.14 12.32
C VAL A 49 6.38 11.64 12.61
N TYR A 50 5.30 12.28 13.10
CA TYR A 50 5.21 13.74 13.08
C TYR A 50 5.16 14.44 14.44
N GLN A 51 5.18 13.70 15.56
CA GLN A 51 4.98 14.22 16.92
C GLN A 51 3.74 15.13 17.13
N GLN A 52 2.88 15.30 16.11
CA GLN A 52 1.56 15.93 16.15
C GLN A 52 0.68 15.32 15.05
N GLU A 53 -0.64 15.28 15.29
CA GLU A 53 -1.62 14.62 14.43
C GLU A 53 -1.64 15.20 13.00
N ALA A 54 -1.86 14.32 12.01
CA ALA A 54 -2.04 14.73 10.63
C ALA A 54 -3.31 15.58 10.51
N VAL A 55 -3.18 16.76 9.92
CA VAL A 55 -4.30 17.69 9.71
C VAL A 55 -5.24 17.14 8.64
N THR A 56 -6.53 17.05 8.95
CA THR A 56 -7.58 16.69 8.01
C THR A 56 -8.39 17.91 7.57
N ALA A 57 -9.11 17.78 6.46
CA ALA A 57 -10.03 18.83 6.01
C ALA A 57 -11.14 19.12 7.06
N ASP A 58 -11.56 18.09 7.80
CA ASP A 58 -12.56 18.20 8.86
C ASP A 58 -12.06 19.08 10.02
N ASP A 59 -10.77 18.98 10.39
CA ASP A 59 -10.16 19.80 11.46
C ASP A 59 -10.17 21.30 11.14
N THR A 60 -9.90 21.65 9.88
CA THR A 60 -9.98 23.04 9.41
C THR A 60 -11.42 23.53 9.32
N HIS A 61 -12.34 22.67 8.87
CA HIS A 61 -13.75 23.00 8.68
C HIS A 61 -14.45 23.29 10.01
N GLU A 62 -14.17 22.50 11.05
CA GLU A 62 -14.76 22.68 12.38
C GLU A 62 -14.31 24.00 13.01
N LEU A 63 -13.01 24.33 12.90
CA LEU A 63 -12.48 25.59 13.40
C LEU A 63 -13.01 26.80 12.64
N ASP A 64 -13.19 26.70 11.32
CA ASP A 64 -13.80 27.75 10.50
C ASP A 64 -15.25 28.04 10.94
N ILE A 65 -16.04 26.99 11.20
CA ILE A 65 -17.41 27.14 11.73
C ILE A 65 -17.40 27.85 13.09
N GLN A 66 -16.53 27.42 14.00
CA GLN A 66 -16.43 28.02 15.34
C GLN A 66 -15.99 29.49 15.28
N ILE A 67 -15.03 29.83 14.42
CA ILE A 67 -14.57 31.22 14.21
C ILE A 67 -15.68 32.08 13.63
N ASN A 68 -16.43 31.59 12.65
CA ASN A 68 -17.54 32.33 12.05
C ASN A 68 -18.69 32.56 13.04
N HIS A 69 -18.97 31.56 13.89
CA HIS A 69 -19.97 31.71 14.95
C HIS A 69 -19.56 32.73 16.02
N LEU A 70 -18.30 32.68 16.47
CA LEU A 70 -17.74 33.65 17.42
C LEU A 70 -17.74 35.07 16.84
N LYS A 71 -17.36 35.22 15.56
CA LYS A 71 -17.42 36.52 14.85
C LYS A 71 -18.84 37.07 14.78
N ALA A 72 -19.83 36.23 14.48
CA ALA A 72 -21.23 36.66 14.40
C ALA A 72 -21.75 37.15 15.75
N GLY A 73 -21.43 36.45 16.85
CA GLY A 73 -21.80 36.87 18.21
C GLY A 73 -21.21 38.22 18.62
N LEU A 74 -19.97 38.50 18.23
CA LEU A 74 -19.29 39.78 18.46
C LEU A 74 -19.84 40.95 17.63
N VAL A 75 -20.56 40.69 16.54
CA VAL A 75 -21.16 41.73 15.68
C VAL A 75 -22.59 42.07 16.12
N GLU A 76 -23.28 41.14 16.79
CA GLU A 76 -24.66 41.34 17.25
C GLU A 76 -24.77 41.96 18.66
N GLU A 77 -23.76 41.80 19.54
CA GLU A 77 -23.67 42.50 20.82
C GLU A 77 -22.75 43.74 20.71
N HIS A 78 -23.32 44.94 20.91
CA HIS A 78 -22.62 46.23 20.77
C HIS A 78 -22.25 46.86 22.13
N CYS A 79 -21.79 46.08 23.12
CA CYS A 79 -21.44 46.60 24.43
C CYS A 79 -20.23 45.87 25.04
N LEU A 80 -19.03 46.46 24.86
CA LEU A 80 -17.75 46.02 25.46
C LEU A 80 -17.88 45.78 26.96
N SER A 81 -18.21 44.55 27.31
CA SER A 81 -18.22 44.00 28.65
C SER A 81 -16.99 43.09 28.80
N ASN A 82 -16.53 42.82 30.02
CA ASN A 82 -15.37 41.97 30.27
C ASN A 82 -15.50 40.56 29.63
N SER A 83 -16.71 40.10 29.31
CA SER A 83 -16.97 38.85 28.60
C SER A 83 -16.68 38.90 27.09
N GLU A 84 -16.75 40.06 26.44
CA GLU A 84 -16.41 40.21 25.01
C GLU A 84 -14.88 40.19 24.79
N GLU A 85 -14.08 40.66 25.76
CA GLU A 85 -12.61 40.61 25.72
C GLU A 85 -12.10 39.16 25.75
N GLU A 86 -12.68 38.31 26.59
CA GLU A 86 -12.39 36.87 26.62
C GLU A 86 -12.79 36.15 25.30
N LEU A 87 -13.90 36.56 24.68
CA LEU A 87 -14.31 36.03 23.37
C LEU A 87 -13.36 36.45 22.25
N LEU A 88 -12.83 37.67 22.31
CA LEU A 88 -11.79 38.17 21.40
C LEU A 88 -10.50 37.36 21.53
N ASP A 89 -10.05 37.07 22.75
CA ASP A 89 -8.86 36.24 22.99
C ASP A 89 -9.04 34.80 22.47
N ILE A 90 -10.21 34.21 22.68
CA ILE A 90 -10.56 32.88 22.16
C ILE A 90 -10.59 32.90 20.62
N LEU A 91 -11.15 33.95 20.02
CA LEU A 91 -11.21 34.13 18.56
C LEU A 91 -9.81 34.26 17.96
N VAL A 92 -8.92 35.03 18.59
CA VAL A 92 -7.52 35.18 18.17
C VAL A 92 -6.79 33.84 18.25
N ALA A 93 -6.91 33.13 19.38
CA ALA A 93 -6.26 31.83 19.57
C ALA A 93 -6.74 30.79 18.53
N LYS A 94 -8.05 30.71 18.26
CA LYS A 94 -8.60 29.83 17.23
C LYS A 94 -8.16 30.22 15.83
N SER A 95 -8.10 31.51 15.52
CA SER A 95 -7.64 32.01 14.21
C SER A 95 -6.16 31.71 13.97
N MET A 96 -5.32 31.84 15.00
CA MET A 96 -3.91 31.46 14.94
C MET A 96 -3.77 29.94 14.72
N LYS A 97 -4.55 29.13 15.45
CA LYS A 97 -4.52 27.68 15.28
C LYS A 97 -4.99 27.26 13.88
N LEU A 98 -6.03 27.89 13.35
CA LEU A 98 -6.51 27.64 12.00
C LEU A 98 -5.44 28.01 10.95
N GLY A 99 -4.76 29.15 11.11
CA GLY A 99 -3.65 29.54 10.23
C GLY A 99 -2.50 28.54 10.26
N GLU A 100 -2.13 28.05 11.45
CA GLU A 100 -1.13 27.00 11.62
C GLU A 100 -1.53 25.70 10.91
N LEU A 101 -2.79 25.29 10.99
CA LEU A 101 -3.32 24.10 10.31
C LEU A 101 -3.34 24.26 8.79
N TYR A 102 -3.73 25.43 8.26
CA TYR A 102 -3.68 25.70 6.83
C TYR A 102 -2.26 25.66 6.28
N GLU A 103 -1.29 26.25 7.00
CA GLU A 103 0.12 26.14 6.61
C GLU A 103 0.57 24.68 6.61
N ARG A 104 0.24 23.91 7.66
CA ARG A 104 0.55 22.46 7.70
C ARG A 104 -0.09 21.69 6.55
N MET A 105 -1.32 22.00 6.18
CA MET A 105 -2.01 21.37 5.05
C MET A 105 -1.30 21.70 3.74
N LYS A 106 -0.87 22.95 3.52
CA LYS A 106 -0.01 23.31 2.38
C LYS A 106 1.30 22.53 2.39
N TRP A 107 1.94 22.36 3.55
CA TRP A 107 3.16 21.56 3.69
C TRP A 107 2.92 20.06 3.45
N GLN A 108 1.74 19.53 3.80
CA GLN A 108 1.33 18.16 3.51
C GLN A 108 1.05 17.95 2.01
N GLU A 109 0.40 18.92 1.35
CA GLU A 109 0.10 18.88 -0.09
C GLU A 109 1.33 19.18 -0.97
N ALA A 110 2.27 19.98 -0.46
CA ALA A 110 3.53 20.32 -1.15
C ALA A 110 4.58 19.19 -1.07
N LYS A 111 4.40 18.21 -0.18
CA LYS A 111 5.24 17.01 -0.19
C LYS A 111 4.86 16.16 -1.40
N PRO A 112 5.81 15.86 -2.31
CA PRO A 112 5.53 14.96 -3.42
C PRO A 112 5.03 13.63 -2.85
N LYS A 113 3.86 13.21 -3.34
CA LYS A 113 3.29 11.88 -3.14
C LYS A 113 4.43 10.87 -3.19
N TYR A 114 4.72 10.22 -2.06
CA TYR A 114 5.87 9.33 -1.88
C TYR A 114 6.12 8.51 -3.15
N MET A 115 7.16 8.87 -3.91
CA MET A 115 7.85 7.88 -4.72
C MET A 115 8.60 7.03 -3.71
N SER A 116 8.01 5.90 -3.33
CA SER A 116 8.62 4.90 -2.43
C SER A 116 9.89 4.26 -3.02
N SER A 117 10.26 4.64 -4.25
CA SER A 117 11.51 4.28 -4.89
C SER A 117 12.17 5.51 -5.51
N LEU A 118 13.44 5.73 -5.15
CA LEU A 118 14.33 6.66 -5.81
C LEU A 118 15.22 5.87 -6.78
N SER A 119 15.21 6.23 -8.07
CA SER A 119 16.03 5.56 -9.08
C SER A 119 17.31 6.37 -9.32
N LEU A 120 18.46 5.74 -9.08
CA LEU A 120 19.78 6.32 -9.27
C LEU A 120 20.57 5.50 -10.30
N THR A 121 21.36 6.19 -11.11
CA THR A 121 22.40 5.58 -11.93
C THR A 121 23.57 5.17 -11.04
N CYS A 122 24.38 4.21 -11.50
CA CYS A 122 25.60 3.84 -10.78
C CYS A 122 26.57 5.02 -10.63
N GLU A 123 26.54 5.99 -11.55
CA GLU A 123 27.34 7.21 -11.47
C GLU A 123 26.86 8.13 -10.33
N GLU A 124 25.55 8.34 -10.20
CA GLU A 124 24.96 9.12 -9.11
C GLU A 124 25.21 8.46 -7.74
N LEU A 125 25.12 7.13 -7.67
CA LEU A 125 25.47 6.37 -6.46
C LEU A 125 26.96 6.52 -6.10
N LYS A 126 27.83 6.49 -7.11
CA LYS A 126 29.27 6.66 -6.92
C LYS A 126 29.60 8.08 -6.43
N GLN A 127 28.96 9.11 -6.98
CA GLN A 127 29.13 10.49 -6.53
C GLN A 127 28.70 10.67 -5.06
N ALA A 128 27.57 10.08 -4.67
CA ALA A 128 27.13 10.11 -3.27
C ALA A 128 28.12 9.39 -2.34
N TYR A 129 28.65 8.24 -2.78
CA TYR A 129 29.67 7.50 -2.05
C TYR A 129 30.97 8.28 -1.89
N GLU A 130 31.52 8.83 -2.96
CA GLU A 130 32.78 9.60 -2.93
C GLU A 130 32.65 10.88 -2.10
N TYR A 131 31.43 11.43 -1.99
CA TYR A 131 31.15 12.56 -1.12
C TYR A 131 31.08 12.16 0.36
N GLY A 132 30.34 11.09 0.70
CA GLY A 132 30.24 10.62 2.08
C GLY A 132 31.54 9.99 2.62
N ALA A 133 32.29 9.30 1.76
CA ALA A 133 33.50 8.57 2.09
C ALA A 133 34.65 8.85 1.12
N PRO A 134 35.20 10.08 1.11
CA PRO A 134 36.25 10.47 0.17
C PRO A 134 37.58 9.71 0.37
N ASP A 135 37.87 9.28 1.61
CA ASP A 135 39.11 8.58 1.96
C ASP A 135 38.90 7.06 2.20
N ASP A 136 37.69 6.55 2.01
CA ASP A 136 37.32 5.13 2.15
C ASP A 136 37.69 4.52 3.52
N THR A 137 37.60 5.32 4.57
CA THR A 137 37.87 4.88 5.95
C THR A 137 36.66 4.19 6.58
N ALA A 138 36.89 3.28 7.53
CA ALA A 138 35.80 2.55 8.19
C ALA A 138 34.75 3.47 8.85
N GLU A 139 35.18 4.59 9.45
CA GLU A 139 34.28 5.57 10.08
C GLU A 139 33.43 6.32 9.03
N GLN A 140 34.01 6.63 7.87
CA GLN A 140 33.29 7.28 6.77
C GLN A 140 32.24 6.34 6.13
N LEU A 141 32.52 5.04 6.06
CA LEU A 141 31.57 4.06 5.52
C LEU A 141 30.32 3.87 6.39
N GLU A 142 30.39 4.22 7.67
CA GLU A 142 29.25 4.21 8.59
C GLU A 142 28.41 5.50 8.50
N THR A 143 28.87 6.49 7.72
CA THR A 143 28.19 7.78 7.60
C THR A 143 26.89 7.66 6.80
N GLU A 144 25.80 8.14 7.40
CA GLU A 144 24.48 8.11 6.77
C GLU A 144 24.29 9.32 5.85
N MET A 145 24.00 9.03 4.57
CA MET A 145 23.79 10.05 3.54
C MET A 145 22.30 10.13 3.19
N VAL A 146 21.77 11.34 3.10
CA VAL A 146 20.40 11.62 2.66
C VAL A 146 20.42 12.04 1.21
N ILE A 147 19.54 11.44 0.40
CA ILE A 147 19.37 11.80 -1.02
C ILE A 147 17.92 12.20 -1.26
N GLU A 148 17.69 13.42 -1.72
CA GLU A 148 16.34 13.96 -1.95
C GLU A 148 16.25 14.78 -3.23
N LEU A 149 15.06 14.76 -3.85
CA LEU A 149 14.74 15.62 -4.98
C LEU A 149 14.34 17.02 -4.46
N CYS A 150 15.15 18.02 -4.75
CA CYS A 150 14.90 19.40 -4.35
C CYS A 150 14.45 20.25 -5.54
N GLY A 151 13.33 20.97 -5.39
CA GLY A 151 12.83 21.89 -6.42
C GLY A 151 13.59 23.23 -6.52
N THR A 152 14.33 23.62 -5.47
CA THR A 152 15.03 24.91 -5.37
C THR A 152 16.35 24.77 -4.60
N GLY A 153 17.25 23.90 -5.05
CA GLY A 153 18.58 23.77 -4.46
C GLY A 153 19.56 24.85 -4.90
N HIS A 154 20.76 24.88 -4.29
CA HIS A 154 21.76 25.94 -4.52
C HIS A 154 22.25 26.04 -5.98
N SER A 155 22.29 24.91 -6.69
CA SER A 155 22.64 24.78 -8.11
C SER A 155 21.42 24.63 -9.01
N GLY A 156 20.22 24.97 -8.50
CA GLY A 156 18.95 24.79 -9.19
C GLY A 156 18.20 23.51 -8.79
N PRO A 157 17.07 23.21 -9.45
CA PRO A 157 16.30 22.00 -9.18
C PRO A 157 17.08 20.75 -9.56
N GLY A 158 17.03 19.72 -8.71
CA GLY A 158 17.72 18.47 -8.97
C GLY A 158 17.79 17.57 -7.74
N LEU A 159 18.60 16.52 -7.85
CA LEU A 159 18.77 15.54 -6.79
C LEU A 159 19.98 15.90 -5.92
N TYR A 160 19.78 16.11 -4.64
CA TYR A 160 20.83 16.54 -3.72
C TYR A 160 21.21 15.42 -2.75
N CYS A 161 22.50 15.36 -2.41
CA CYS A 161 23.06 14.47 -1.40
C CYS A 161 23.74 15.28 -0.30
N TRP A 162 23.50 14.94 0.96
CA TRP A 162 24.10 15.57 2.14
C TRP A 162 24.19 14.61 3.33
N TYR A 163 24.94 15.00 4.36
CA TYR A 163 25.09 14.24 5.61
C TYR A 163 23.84 14.35 6.49
N SER A 164 23.29 13.22 6.96
CA SER A 164 22.10 13.23 7.83
C SER A 164 22.29 14.08 9.09
N ASP A 165 23.47 13.97 9.71
CA ASP A 165 23.80 14.63 10.98
C ASP A 165 24.19 16.11 10.82
N TYR A 166 24.60 16.52 9.61
CA TYR A 166 25.11 17.86 9.32
C TYR A 166 24.54 18.42 8.01
N PRO A 167 23.21 18.63 7.91
CA PRO A 167 22.57 19.11 6.68
C PRO A 167 23.02 20.51 6.25
N ASP A 168 23.56 21.29 7.18
CA ASP A 168 24.05 22.65 6.94
C ASP A 168 25.51 22.70 6.44
N GLU A 169 26.25 21.59 6.50
CA GLU A 169 27.68 21.52 6.06
C GLU A 169 27.85 21.44 4.53
N GLY A 170 26.75 21.47 3.80
CA GLY A 170 26.73 21.55 2.35
C GLY A 170 26.21 20.27 1.70
N SER A 171 25.73 20.45 0.47
CA SER A 171 25.15 19.39 -0.34
C SER A 171 25.75 19.40 -1.74
N ILE A 172 25.80 18.22 -2.36
CA ILE A 172 26.18 18.09 -3.76
C ILE A 172 24.97 17.82 -4.62
N LEU A 173 24.97 18.36 -5.84
CA LEU A 173 24.00 18.05 -6.87
C LEU A 173 24.46 16.79 -7.61
N LEU A 174 23.66 15.73 -7.55
CA LEU A 174 23.93 14.49 -8.24
C LEU A 174 23.50 14.58 -9.71
N GLY A 175 24.36 14.11 -10.62
CA GLY A 175 24.01 13.94 -12.03
C GLY A 175 23.80 15.24 -12.82
N GLU A 176 24.65 16.25 -12.61
CA GLU A 176 24.61 17.55 -13.29
C GLU A 176 24.20 17.44 -14.78
N GLY A 177 23.14 18.15 -15.18
CA GLY A 177 22.65 18.20 -16.56
C GLY A 177 21.46 17.30 -16.91
N ARG A 178 20.92 16.53 -15.96
CA ARG A 178 19.61 15.87 -16.16
C ARG A 178 18.48 16.91 -16.14
N PRO A 179 17.64 17.01 -17.19
CA PRO A 179 16.36 17.70 -17.03
C PRO A 179 15.54 16.94 -15.97
N MET A 180 14.86 17.68 -15.08
CA MET A 180 13.92 17.10 -14.12
C MET A 180 13.11 16.01 -14.82
N PRO A 181 13.05 14.78 -14.29
CA PRO A 181 12.14 13.79 -14.88
C PRO A 181 10.76 14.42 -14.84
N PRO A 182 10.05 14.53 -15.99
CA PRO A 182 8.70 15.02 -15.95
C PRO A 182 7.93 14.14 -14.99
N THR A 183 7.12 14.74 -14.12
CA THR A 183 6.12 14.05 -13.29
C THR A 183 5.11 13.36 -14.21
N LYS A 184 5.53 12.30 -14.87
CA LYS A 184 4.70 11.42 -15.68
C LYS A 184 4.18 10.36 -14.74
N ASN A 185 2.85 10.23 -14.69
CA ASN A 185 2.17 9.09 -14.12
C ASN A 185 2.82 7.81 -14.67
N LEU A 186 3.55 7.11 -13.79
CA LEU A 186 4.35 5.90 -14.06
C LEU A 186 3.52 4.66 -14.40
N ALA A 187 2.23 4.80 -14.68
CA ALA A 187 1.33 3.67 -14.87
C ALA A 187 1.52 2.95 -16.22
N ASN A 188 2.21 3.53 -17.22
CA ASN A 188 2.18 3.02 -18.61
C ASN A 188 3.52 3.05 -19.37
N ASP A 189 4.69 3.08 -18.71
CA ASP A 189 5.99 3.02 -19.40
C ASP A 189 6.60 1.60 -19.29
N PRO A 190 6.86 0.88 -20.40
CA PRO A 190 7.56 -0.42 -20.34
C PRO A 190 9.00 -0.33 -19.77
N ALA A 191 9.56 0.87 -19.58
CA ALA A 191 10.82 1.09 -18.87
C ALA A 191 10.69 1.17 -17.32
N SER A 192 9.48 1.17 -16.76
CA SER A 192 9.25 1.13 -15.29
C SER A 192 9.17 -0.30 -14.73
N ALA A 193 9.55 -1.31 -15.52
CA ALA A 193 9.61 -2.69 -15.09
C ALA A 193 10.71 -2.86 -14.04
N VAL A 194 10.32 -3.13 -12.79
CA VAL A 194 11.25 -3.60 -11.75
C VAL A 194 11.78 -4.96 -12.22
N VAL A 195 13.07 -5.03 -12.55
CA VAL A 195 13.73 -6.29 -12.84
C VAL A 195 13.91 -7.05 -11.53
N ILE A 196 12.94 -7.89 -11.19
CA ILE A 196 13.03 -8.79 -10.05
C ILE A 196 13.90 -9.97 -10.48
N SER A 197 15.01 -10.20 -9.76
CA SER A 197 15.80 -11.42 -9.94
C SER A 197 14.89 -12.64 -9.80
N PRO A 198 14.91 -13.62 -10.72
CA PRO A 198 14.08 -14.82 -10.64
C PRO A 198 14.17 -15.55 -9.29
N ALA A 199 15.31 -15.42 -8.59
CA ALA A 199 15.52 -16.01 -7.26
C ALA A 199 14.67 -15.37 -6.13
N LYS A 200 14.12 -14.18 -6.35
CA LYS A 200 13.25 -13.46 -5.41
C LYS A 200 11.77 -13.56 -5.78
N ILE A 201 11.45 -14.23 -6.88
CA ILE A 201 10.07 -14.51 -7.27
C ILE A 201 9.64 -15.76 -6.51
N HIS A 202 8.96 -15.55 -5.39
CA HIS A 202 8.26 -16.61 -4.69
C HIS A 202 6.87 -16.80 -5.28
N GLU A 203 6.56 -18.06 -5.54
CA GLU A 203 5.26 -18.57 -5.98
C GLU A 203 4.78 -19.57 -4.93
N TRP A 204 3.54 -19.42 -4.48
CA TRP A 204 2.90 -20.34 -3.54
C TRP A 204 1.40 -20.42 -3.82
N TYR A 205 0.79 -21.48 -3.30
CA TYR A 205 -0.60 -21.83 -3.53
C TYR A 205 -1.31 -21.97 -2.19
N GLN A 206 -2.55 -21.54 -2.12
CA GLN A 206 -3.39 -21.58 -0.92
C GLN A 206 -4.76 -22.13 -1.28
N ASP A 207 -5.26 -23.06 -0.48
CA ASP A 207 -6.64 -23.52 -0.54
C ASP A 207 -7.59 -22.39 -0.11
N GLN A 208 -8.68 -22.18 -0.85
CA GLN A 208 -9.69 -21.17 -0.50
C GLN A 208 -10.59 -21.60 0.66
N ASP A 209 -10.84 -22.89 0.82
CA ASP A 209 -11.72 -23.42 1.87
C ASP A 209 -10.95 -23.61 3.18
N GLU A 210 -9.65 -23.94 3.11
CA GLU A 210 -8.73 -24.08 4.24
C GLU A 210 -7.51 -23.14 4.11
N PRO A 211 -7.62 -21.86 4.51
CA PRO A 211 -6.58 -20.85 4.27
C PRO A 211 -5.24 -21.13 4.97
N GLU A 212 -5.19 -22.01 5.96
CA GLU A 212 -3.97 -22.52 6.59
C GLU A 212 -3.20 -23.54 5.71
N ASN A 213 -3.85 -24.13 4.72
CA ASN A 213 -3.28 -25.11 3.81
C ASN A 213 -2.57 -24.40 2.65
N ILE A 214 -1.24 -24.28 2.77
CA ILE A 214 -0.38 -23.53 1.84
C ILE A 214 0.77 -24.42 1.39
N CYS A 215 1.10 -24.40 0.09
CA CYS A 215 2.22 -25.15 -0.44
C CYS A 215 3.05 -24.34 -1.46
N TYR A 216 4.26 -24.82 -1.73
CA TYR A 216 5.11 -24.35 -2.83
C TYR A 216 4.92 -25.25 -4.07
N PRO A 217 5.31 -24.80 -5.28
CA PRO A 217 5.11 -25.56 -6.52
C PRO A 217 5.61 -27.01 -6.51
N LYS A 218 6.65 -27.30 -5.71
CA LYS A 218 7.23 -28.64 -5.57
C LYS A 218 6.42 -29.57 -4.63
N ASP A 219 5.50 -29.02 -3.85
CA ASP A 219 4.77 -29.70 -2.77
C ASP A 219 3.25 -29.71 -3.04
N LEU A 220 2.83 -29.64 -4.31
CA LEU A 220 1.42 -29.57 -4.71
C LEU A 220 0.58 -30.75 -4.22
N ASP A 221 1.17 -31.95 -4.14
CA ASP A 221 0.47 -33.14 -3.64
C ASP A 221 0.02 -32.95 -2.19
N ALA A 222 0.80 -32.24 -1.37
CA ALA A 222 0.45 -31.96 0.02
C ALA A 222 -0.75 -31.01 0.14
N LEU A 223 -0.95 -30.11 -0.84
CA LEU A 223 -2.13 -29.26 -0.91
C LEU A 223 -3.40 -30.09 -1.11
N GLY A 224 -3.30 -31.14 -1.94
CA GLY A 224 -4.38 -32.05 -2.27
C GLY A 224 -4.68 -33.13 -1.23
N ASP A 225 -3.91 -33.26 -0.15
CA ASP A 225 -4.08 -34.35 0.82
C ASP A 225 -5.47 -34.35 1.49
N GLY A 226 -6.06 -33.17 1.68
CA GLY A 226 -7.43 -32.99 2.18
C GLY A 226 -8.54 -33.13 1.12
N CYS A 227 -8.19 -33.23 -0.17
CA CYS A 227 -9.15 -33.26 -1.27
C CYS A 227 -9.60 -34.70 -1.57
N GLU A 228 -10.92 -34.91 -1.67
CA GLU A 228 -11.49 -36.20 -2.10
C GLU A 228 -11.30 -36.43 -3.61
N HIS A 229 -11.57 -37.66 -4.06
CA HIS A 229 -11.29 -38.09 -5.43
C HIS A 229 -12.21 -37.43 -6.47
N ASN A 230 -13.37 -36.96 -6.03
CA ASN A 230 -14.45 -36.36 -6.80
C ASN A 230 -14.64 -34.87 -6.52
N ASP A 231 -13.69 -34.25 -5.81
CA ASP A 231 -13.77 -32.83 -5.48
C ASP A 231 -12.84 -32.00 -6.37
N ILE A 232 -13.22 -30.76 -6.59
CA ILE A 232 -12.42 -29.74 -7.25
C ILE A 232 -12.12 -28.69 -6.20
N MET A 233 -10.85 -28.53 -5.86
CA MET A 233 -10.39 -27.55 -4.88
C MET A 233 -10.18 -26.21 -5.57
N GLN A 234 -10.72 -25.12 -5.01
CA GLN A 234 -10.36 -23.78 -5.46
C GLN A 234 -9.06 -23.34 -4.79
N VAL A 235 -8.08 -22.97 -5.61
CA VAL A 235 -6.73 -22.63 -5.16
C VAL A 235 -6.40 -21.22 -5.60
N THR A 236 -5.87 -20.40 -4.71
CA THR A 236 -5.33 -19.09 -5.05
C THR A 236 -3.82 -19.22 -5.27
N ARG A 237 -3.37 -18.91 -6.49
CA ARG A 237 -1.94 -18.78 -6.79
C ARG A 237 -1.47 -17.37 -6.49
N TYR A 238 -0.43 -17.27 -5.67
CA TYR A 238 0.26 -16.04 -5.35
C TYR A 238 1.60 -15.98 -6.06
N LYS A 239 1.90 -14.81 -6.63
CA LYS A 239 3.21 -14.53 -7.22
C LYS A 239 3.67 -13.15 -6.76
N THR A 240 4.75 -13.14 -5.99
CA THR A 240 5.38 -11.90 -5.47
C THR A 240 5.67 -10.86 -6.55
N ALA A 241 5.87 -11.26 -7.81
CA ALA A 241 6.22 -10.37 -8.89
C ALA A 241 5.05 -9.56 -9.47
N THR A 242 3.81 -10.02 -9.35
CA THR A 242 2.69 -9.45 -10.12
C THR A 242 1.60 -8.81 -9.25
N LEU A 243 1.57 -9.00 -7.93
CA LEU A 243 0.47 -8.57 -7.01
C LEU A 243 -0.94 -9.03 -7.40
N GLU A 244 -1.14 -9.52 -8.63
CA GLU A 244 -2.31 -10.21 -9.14
C GLU A 244 -2.33 -11.63 -8.57
N ASN A 245 -3.40 -11.92 -7.84
CA ASN A 245 -3.74 -13.26 -7.37
C ASN A 245 -4.63 -13.91 -8.43
N VAL A 246 -4.32 -15.16 -8.79
CA VAL A 246 -5.07 -15.90 -9.81
C VAL A 246 -5.77 -17.08 -9.15
N THR A 247 -7.08 -17.17 -9.32
CA THR A 247 -7.87 -18.35 -8.94
C THR A 247 -7.62 -19.49 -9.92
N MET A 248 -7.35 -20.67 -9.40
CA MET A 248 -7.05 -21.90 -10.12
C MET A 248 -7.84 -23.06 -9.49
N PHE A 249 -7.89 -24.19 -10.19
CA PHE A 249 -8.71 -25.35 -9.80
C PHE A 249 -7.84 -26.61 -9.69
N GLY A 250 -7.73 -27.16 -8.49
CA GLY A 250 -6.93 -28.34 -8.17
C GLY A 250 -7.73 -29.63 -8.21
N VAL A 251 -7.15 -30.66 -8.82
CA VAL A 251 -7.75 -32.00 -8.93
C VAL A 251 -6.68 -33.09 -8.87
N TRP A 252 -7.03 -34.24 -8.27
CA TRP A 252 -6.19 -35.44 -8.34
C TRP A 252 -6.26 -36.10 -9.72
N THR A 253 -5.10 -36.45 -10.26
CA THR A 253 -5.00 -37.35 -11.42
C THR A 253 -4.75 -38.77 -10.96
N PHE A 254 -5.15 -39.75 -11.78
CA PHE A 254 -5.15 -41.15 -11.41
C PHE A 254 -4.47 -42.01 -12.46
N LYS A 255 -3.85 -43.09 -12.01
CA LYS A 255 -3.24 -44.12 -12.87
C LYS A 255 -3.74 -45.50 -12.47
N LYS A 256 -3.88 -46.36 -13.48
CA LYS A 256 -4.20 -47.78 -13.27
C LYS A 256 -2.90 -48.57 -13.10
N ILE A 257 -2.75 -49.26 -11.97
CA ILE A 257 -1.63 -50.16 -11.68
C ILE A 257 -2.22 -51.56 -11.46
N GLY A 258 -2.18 -52.38 -12.51
CA GLY A 258 -2.85 -53.69 -12.48
C GLY A 258 -4.38 -53.53 -12.46
N ASP A 259 -5.02 -54.08 -11.43
CA ASP A 259 -6.48 -53.97 -11.20
C ASP A 259 -6.85 -52.79 -10.28
N ASP A 260 -5.86 -52.12 -9.68
CA ASP A 260 -6.07 -51.02 -8.75
C ASP A 260 -5.90 -49.65 -9.44
N ILE A 261 -6.64 -48.66 -8.95
CA ILE A 261 -6.51 -47.25 -9.38
C ILE A 261 -5.93 -46.47 -8.20
N GLU A 262 -4.80 -45.81 -8.44
CA GLU A 262 -4.09 -45.03 -7.43
C GLU A 262 -4.00 -43.56 -7.83
N ARG A 263 -3.93 -42.67 -6.84
CA ARG A 263 -3.58 -41.26 -7.03
C ARG A 263 -2.19 -41.19 -7.67
N ASP A 264 -2.08 -40.47 -8.78
CA ASP A 264 -0.80 -40.21 -9.42
C ASP A 264 -0.22 -38.89 -8.93
N LYS A 265 -0.90 -37.78 -9.21
CA LYS A 265 -0.42 -36.40 -8.92
C LYS A 265 -1.57 -35.44 -8.74
N PHE A 266 -1.40 -34.46 -7.87
CA PHE A 266 -2.28 -33.31 -7.79
C PHE A 266 -1.89 -32.28 -8.84
N VAL A 267 -2.86 -31.83 -9.65
CA VAL A 267 -2.61 -30.88 -10.74
C VAL A 267 -3.56 -29.70 -10.63
N LEU A 268 -3.07 -28.54 -11.07
CA LEU A 268 -3.85 -27.30 -11.09
C LEU A 268 -4.23 -26.94 -12.53
N CYS A 269 -5.46 -26.48 -12.70
CA CYS A 269 -6.03 -26.02 -13.96
C CYS A 269 -6.40 -24.53 -13.89
N ASP A 270 -6.34 -23.84 -15.02
CA ASP A 270 -6.68 -22.41 -15.09
C ASP A 270 -8.20 -22.18 -15.07
N THR A 271 -8.99 -23.22 -15.39
CA THR A 271 -10.45 -23.17 -15.44
C THR A 271 -11.07 -24.40 -14.79
N GLU A 272 -12.27 -24.25 -14.24
CA GLU A 272 -13.03 -25.35 -13.65
C GLU A 272 -13.35 -26.44 -14.68
N GLU A 273 -13.64 -26.05 -15.92
CA GLU A 273 -13.95 -26.96 -17.03
C GLU A 273 -12.79 -27.92 -17.34
N GLN A 274 -11.54 -27.44 -17.29
CA GLN A 274 -10.35 -28.27 -17.43
C GLN A 274 -10.16 -29.23 -16.26
N ALA A 275 -10.49 -28.79 -15.03
CA ALA A 275 -10.45 -29.67 -13.86
C ALA A 275 -11.52 -30.77 -13.95
N ILE A 276 -12.73 -30.44 -14.42
CA ILE A 276 -13.81 -31.40 -14.69
C ILE A 276 -13.38 -32.41 -15.77
N GLU A 277 -12.75 -31.97 -16.86
CA GLU A 277 -12.26 -32.87 -17.91
C GLU A 277 -11.25 -33.89 -17.35
N LYS A 278 -10.30 -33.44 -16.52
CA LYS A 278 -9.32 -34.32 -15.87
C LYS A 278 -9.94 -35.27 -14.84
N GLN A 279 -11.02 -34.84 -14.18
CA GLN A 279 -11.78 -35.70 -13.30
C GLN A 279 -12.55 -36.77 -14.09
N GLN A 280 -12.99 -36.45 -15.31
CA GLN A 280 -13.65 -37.39 -16.20
C GLN A 280 -12.72 -38.56 -16.61
N ASP A 281 -11.42 -38.29 -16.78
CA ASP A 281 -10.41 -39.33 -17.05
C ASP A 281 -10.40 -40.42 -15.96
N TYR A 282 -10.61 -40.06 -14.69
CA TYR A 282 -10.74 -41.02 -13.59
C TYR A 282 -11.98 -41.91 -13.74
N PHE A 283 -13.12 -41.31 -14.07
CA PHE A 283 -14.35 -42.07 -14.29
C PHE A 283 -14.27 -43.00 -15.50
N ASP A 284 -13.47 -42.65 -16.50
CA ASP A 284 -13.25 -43.50 -17.67
C ASP A 284 -12.25 -44.64 -17.36
N LEU A 285 -11.28 -44.42 -16.48
CA LEU A 285 -10.44 -45.50 -15.91
C LEU A 285 -11.24 -46.50 -15.07
N LEU A 286 -12.31 -46.07 -14.40
CA LEU A 286 -13.23 -46.97 -13.67
C LEU A 286 -14.09 -47.85 -14.58
N LYS A 287 -14.32 -47.43 -15.83
CA LYS A 287 -15.18 -48.15 -16.80
C LYS A 287 -14.43 -49.15 -17.68
N GLY A 288 -13.10 -49.05 -17.76
CA GLY A 288 -12.23 -49.90 -18.60
C GLY A 288 -11.37 -50.86 -17.80
#